data_AF-Q9FXR4-F1
#
_entry.id   AF-Q9FXR4-F1
#
_cell.length_a   1.000
_cell.length_b   1.000
_cell.length_c   1.000
_cell.angle_alpha   90.00
_cell.angle_beta   90.00
_cell.angle_gamma   90.00
#
_symmetry.space_group_name_H-M   'P 1'
#
loop_
_entity.id
_entity.type
_entity.pdbx_description
1 polymer ?
#
loop_
_entity_poly.entity_id
_entity_poly.type
_entity_poly.pdbx_seq_one_letter_code
_entity_poly.pdbx_strand_id
1 'polypeptide(L)'
;NDDLRRGKPTNHKMFGEETAILAGDALLSFSFEHVAAATKNVSPDRVVRAIAELGSAVGAAGLVAGQIVDIESEGKQVTLEDLEYIHINKTSKLLEAAVVCGAIIGGADDESTERVRKYARCIGLL
;
A
#
# COMPACT_ATOMS: atom_id res chain seq x y z
N ASN A 1 0.48 19.65 -1.59
CA ASN A 1 1.67 20.49 -1.86
C ASN A 1 2.37 20.76 -0.52
N ASP A 2 2.90 19.72 0.12
CA ASP A 2 3.50 19.83 1.46
C ASP A 2 4.97 20.24 1.33
N ASP A 3 5.39 21.28 2.04
CA ASP A 3 6.78 21.73 2.06
C ASP A 3 7.65 20.91 3.04
N LEU A 4 7.02 20.36 4.08
CA LEU A 4 7.67 19.58 5.14
C LEU A 4 6.96 18.23 5.35
N ARG A 5 7.73 17.18 5.62
CA ARG A 5 7.24 15.89 6.11
C ARG A 5 8.17 15.41 7.22
N ARG A 6 7.59 15.01 8.37
CA ARG A 6 8.36 14.54 9.56
C ARG A 6 9.44 15.55 10.01
N GLY A 7 9.14 16.84 9.96
CA GLY A 7 10.04 17.93 10.38
C GLY A 7 11.20 18.23 9.42
N LYS A 8 11.21 17.65 8.22
CA LYS A 8 12.24 17.86 7.20
C LYS A 8 11.61 18.30 5.87
N PRO A 9 12.36 18.97 4.97
CA PRO A 9 11.91 19.26 3.62
C PRO A 9 11.39 18.01 2.90
N THR A 10 10.29 18.14 2.17
CA THR A 10 9.78 17.06 1.32
C THR A 10 10.74 16.78 0.16
N ASN A 11 10.63 15.58 -0.43
CA ASN A 11 11.54 15.11 -1.47
C ASN A 11 11.67 16.12 -2.62
N HIS A 12 10.54 16.60 -3.15
CA HIS A 12 10.53 17.59 -4.24
C HIS A 12 11.08 18.97 -3.83
N LYS A 13 10.99 19.37 -2.55
CA LYS A 13 11.60 20.61 -2.06
C LYS A 13 13.12 20.51 -1.93
N MET A 14 13.63 19.32 -1.64
CA MET A 14 15.06 19.08 -1.48
C MET A 14 15.77 18.78 -2.81
N PHE A 15 15.11 18.06 -3.71
CA PHE A 15 15.75 17.49 -4.92
C PHE A 15 15.05 17.86 -6.24
N GLY A 16 13.98 18.65 -6.20
CA GLY A 16 13.17 19.00 -7.37
C GLY A 16 12.07 17.98 -7.67
N GLU A 17 11.04 18.43 -8.39
CA GLU A 17 9.84 17.64 -8.68
C GLU A 17 10.12 16.43 -9.58
N GLU A 18 10.87 16.62 -10.66
CA GLU A 18 11.25 15.54 -11.60
C GLU A 18 11.98 14.40 -10.87
N THR A 19 12.97 14.74 -10.04
CA THR A 19 13.71 13.76 -9.23
C THR A 19 12.80 13.04 -8.24
N ALA A 20 11.86 13.74 -7.62
CA ALA A 20 10.95 13.15 -6.64
C ALA A 20 9.98 12.15 -7.28
N ILE A 21 9.50 12.42 -8.50
CA ILE A 21 8.67 11.49 -9.27
C ILE A 21 9.46 10.23 -9.60
N LEU A 22 10.65 10.37 -10.20
CA LEU A 22 11.50 9.23 -10.57
C LEU A 22 11.95 8.40 -9.36
N ALA A 23 12.19 9.05 -8.22
CA ALA A 23 12.47 8.34 -6.97
C ALA A 23 11.27 7.50 -6.51
N GLY A 24 10.04 8.00 -6.68
CA GLY A 24 8.81 7.25 -6.41
C GLY A 24 8.68 6.01 -7.30
N ASP A 25 8.87 6.18 -8.61
CA ASP A 25 8.80 5.09 -9.59
C ASP A 25 9.86 4.01 -9.33
N ALA A 26 11.08 4.43 -8.99
CA ALA A 26 12.17 3.54 -8.62
C ALA A 26 11.86 2.76 -7.33
N LEU A 27 11.33 3.43 -6.29
CA LEU A 27 10.96 2.77 -5.04
C LEU A 27 9.83 1.75 -5.23
N LEU A 28 8.81 2.09 -6.04
CA LEU A 28 7.73 1.17 -6.36
C LEU A 28 8.28 -0.08 -7.07
N SER A 29 9.08 0.11 -8.13
CA SER A 29 9.67 -0.99 -8.90
C SER A 29 10.59 -1.85 -8.04
N PHE A 30 11.46 -1.21 -7.24
CA PHE A 30 12.38 -1.88 -6.34
C PHE A 30 11.67 -2.69 -5.27
N SER A 31 10.48 -2.27 -4.80
CA SER A 31 9.74 -3.04 -3.79
C SER A 31 9.42 -4.47 -4.27
N PHE A 32 8.98 -4.63 -5.53
CA PHE A 32 8.70 -5.94 -6.12
C PHE A 32 9.97 -6.74 -6.38
N GLU A 33 10.99 -6.10 -6.94
CA GLU A 33 12.29 -6.73 -7.18
C GLU A 33 12.88 -7.26 -5.87
N HIS A 34 12.86 -6.44 -4.82
CA HIS A 34 13.45 -6.78 -3.53
C HIS A 34 12.74 -7.98 -2.89
N VAL A 35 11.40 -8.01 -2.91
CA VAL A 35 10.63 -9.17 -2.41
C VAL A 35 10.98 -10.43 -3.20
N ALA A 36 11.06 -10.35 -4.54
CA ALA A 36 11.37 -11.50 -5.38
C ALA A 36 12.81 -12.02 -5.17
N ALA A 37 13.79 -11.13 -5.10
CA ALA A 37 15.21 -11.48 -5.09
C ALA A 37 15.78 -11.73 -3.69
N ALA A 38 15.30 -11.02 -2.67
CA ALA A 38 15.87 -11.07 -1.32
C ALA A 38 15.18 -12.08 -0.39
N THR A 39 13.96 -12.54 -0.72
CA THR A 39 13.25 -13.54 0.10
C THR A 39 13.92 -14.90 -0.03
N LYS A 40 14.35 -15.47 1.10
CA LYS A 40 15.07 -16.76 1.18
C LYS A 40 14.30 -17.75 2.03
N ASN A 41 14.56 -19.05 1.82
CA ASN A 41 13.97 -20.15 2.59
C ASN A 41 12.44 -20.21 2.54
N VAL A 42 11.84 -19.72 1.45
CA VAL A 42 10.39 -19.75 1.19
C VAL A 42 10.17 -20.29 -0.22
N SER A 43 9.13 -21.11 -0.41
CA SER A 43 8.79 -21.66 -1.71
C SER A 43 8.45 -20.56 -2.72
N PRO A 44 8.88 -20.67 -4.00
CA PRO A 44 8.57 -19.68 -5.03
C PRO A 44 7.08 -19.31 -5.12
N ASP A 45 6.17 -20.29 -4.98
CA ASP A 45 4.72 -20.05 -5.04
C ASP A 45 4.23 -19.06 -3.97
N ARG A 46 4.81 -19.12 -2.77
CA ARG A 46 4.48 -18.19 -1.67
C ARG A 46 5.04 -16.80 -1.92
N VAL A 47 6.23 -16.71 -2.51
CA VAL A 47 6.83 -15.42 -2.90
C VAL A 47 5.99 -14.75 -3.98
N VAL A 48 5.59 -15.51 -5.02
CA VAL A 48 4.71 -15.02 -6.09
C VAL A 48 3.35 -14.60 -5.53
N ARG A 49 2.76 -15.38 -4.62
CA ARG A 49 1.49 -15.03 -3.96
C ARG A 49 1.62 -13.72 -3.16
N ALA A 50 2.71 -13.51 -2.42
CA ALA A 50 2.95 -12.27 -1.69
C ALA A 50 3.17 -11.06 -2.62
N ILE A 51 3.89 -11.25 -3.74
CA ILE A 51 4.06 -10.22 -4.79
C ILE A 51 2.70 -9.84 -5.41
N ALA A 52 1.85 -10.82 -5.69
CA ALA A 52 0.51 -10.57 -6.21
C ALA A 52 -0.38 -9.81 -5.21
N GLU A 53 -0.29 -10.14 -3.92
CA GLU A 53 -0.98 -9.40 -2.85
C GLU A 53 -0.51 -7.94 -2.78
N LEU A 54 0.82 -7.72 -2.78
CA LEU A 54 1.40 -6.36 -2.77
C LEU A 54 0.95 -5.57 -3.99
N GLY A 55 1.00 -6.17 -5.18
CA GLY A 55 0.58 -5.58 -6.45
C GLY A 55 -0.89 -5.19 -6.46
N SER A 56 -1.76 -6.06 -5.94
CA SER A 56 -3.19 -5.78 -5.79
C SER A 56 -3.44 -4.56 -4.89
N ALA A 57 -2.71 -4.45 -3.78
CA ALA A 57 -2.89 -3.35 -2.83
C ALA A 57 -2.38 -2.00 -3.32
N VAL A 58 -1.30 -1.96 -4.11
CA VAL A 58 -0.76 -0.70 -4.67
C VAL A 58 -1.30 -0.37 -6.06
N GLY A 59 -2.07 -1.27 -6.67
CA GLY A 59 -2.61 -1.11 -8.02
C GLY A 59 -3.81 -0.19 -8.11
N ALA A 60 -4.39 -0.14 -9.32
CA ALA A 60 -5.50 0.75 -9.67
C ALA A 60 -6.77 0.55 -8.83
N ALA A 61 -7.01 -0.67 -8.33
CA ALA A 61 -8.16 -0.99 -7.47
C ALA A 61 -7.84 -0.93 -5.97
N GLY A 62 -6.63 -0.50 -5.59
CA GLY A 62 -6.18 -0.38 -4.21
C GLY A 62 -5.83 1.07 -3.87
N LEU A 63 -4.59 1.29 -3.40
CA LEU A 63 -4.07 2.57 -2.94
C LEU A 63 -4.32 3.71 -3.93
N VAL A 64 -4.12 3.46 -5.23
CA VAL A 64 -4.30 4.49 -6.27
C VAL A 64 -5.76 4.93 -6.38
N ALA A 65 -6.73 4.01 -6.32
CA ALA A 65 -8.16 4.39 -6.32
C ALA A 65 -8.50 5.29 -5.13
N GLY A 66 -8.03 4.92 -3.93
CA GLY A 66 -8.27 5.72 -2.72
C GLY A 66 -7.64 7.12 -2.82
N GLN A 67 -6.46 7.24 -3.41
CA GLN A 67 -5.82 8.53 -3.63
C GLN A 67 -6.54 9.40 -4.66
N ILE A 68 -7.00 8.83 -5.77
CA ILE A 68 -7.74 9.57 -6.80
C ILE A 68 -9.04 10.11 -6.23
N VAL A 69 -9.83 9.25 -5.58
CA VAL A 69 -11.13 9.67 -5.01
C VAL A 69 -10.95 10.70 -3.91
N ASP A 70 -9.89 10.62 -3.10
CA ASP A 70 -9.56 11.62 -2.09
C ASP A 70 -9.27 13.00 -2.71
N ILE A 71 -8.41 13.04 -3.74
CA ILE A 71 -8.09 14.28 -4.47
C ILE A 71 -9.35 14.87 -5.12
N GLU A 72 -10.17 14.02 -5.75
CA GLU A 72 -11.41 14.46 -6.38
C GLU A 72 -12.46 14.92 -5.36
N SER A 73 -12.35 14.51 -4.11
CA SER A 73 -13.26 14.87 -3.01
C SER A 73 -12.86 16.15 -2.29
N GLU A 74 -11.66 16.69 -2.52
CA GLU A 74 -11.21 17.93 -1.89
C GLU A 74 -12.18 19.10 -2.18
N GLY A 75 -12.64 19.78 -1.12
CA GLY A 75 -13.56 20.91 -1.22
C GLY A 75 -15.02 20.55 -1.51
N LYS A 76 -15.38 19.26 -1.51
CA LYS A 76 -16.76 18.78 -1.72
C LYS A 76 -17.37 18.24 -0.42
N GLN A 77 -18.70 18.16 -0.38
CA GLN A 77 -19.37 17.33 0.63
C GLN A 77 -19.30 15.87 0.19
N VAL A 78 -18.85 15.02 1.10
CA VAL A 78 -18.72 13.57 0.89
C VAL A 78 -19.68 12.83 1.81
N THR A 79 -20.20 11.70 1.32
CA THR A 79 -21.02 10.81 2.15
C THR A 79 -20.13 9.99 3.09
N LEU A 80 -20.74 9.30 4.07
CA LEU A 80 -20.00 8.38 4.92
C LEU A 80 -19.43 7.23 4.09
N GLU A 81 -20.17 6.77 3.10
CA GLU A 81 -19.78 5.73 2.17
C GLU A 81 -18.55 6.14 1.33
N ASP A 82 -18.50 7.39 0.86
CA ASP A 82 -17.34 7.92 0.14
C ASP A 82 -16.10 8.00 1.05
N LEU A 83 -16.29 8.46 2.29
CA LEU A 83 -15.22 8.57 3.27
C LEU A 83 -14.66 7.18 3.63
N GLU A 84 -15.53 6.19 3.85
CA GLU A 84 -15.14 4.80 4.11
C GLU A 84 -14.39 4.22 2.89
N TYR A 85 -14.87 4.48 1.67
CA TYR A 85 -14.18 4.05 0.45
C TYR A 85 -12.75 4.63 0.36
N ILE A 86 -12.59 5.93 0.64
CA ILE A 86 -11.27 6.59 0.66
C ILE A 86 -10.37 5.91 1.69
N HIS A 87 -10.82 5.74 2.94
CA HIS A 87 -9.99 5.17 4.00
C HIS A 87 -9.60 3.71 3.74
N ILE A 88 -10.56 2.89 3.28
CA ILE A 88 -10.29 1.49 2.93
C ILE A 88 -9.19 1.41 1.88
N ASN A 89 -9.31 2.19 0.80
CA ASN A 89 -8.41 2.06 -0.34
C ASN A 89 -7.08 2.78 -0.13
N LYS A 90 -7.09 4.01 0.40
CA LYS A 90 -5.89 4.84 0.59
C LYS A 90 -5.01 4.35 1.74
N THR A 91 -5.62 3.78 2.79
CA THR A 91 -4.92 3.42 4.03
C THR A 91 -5.00 1.91 4.30
N SER A 92 -6.20 1.35 4.41
CA SER A 92 -6.36 -0.03 4.89
C SER A 92 -5.75 -1.07 3.94
N LYS A 93 -5.87 -0.89 2.62
CA LYS A 93 -5.35 -1.85 1.63
C LYS A 93 -3.87 -2.14 1.78
N LEU A 94 -3.05 -1.13 2.02
CA LEU A 94 -1.60 -1.33 2.19
C LEU A 94 -1.28 -2.01 3.53
N LEU A 95 -2.06 -1.74 4.58
CA LEU A 95 -1.94 -2.42 5.88
C LEU A 95 -2.36 -3.89 5.79
N GLU A 96 -3.46 -4.18 5.09
CA GLU A 96 -3.88 -5.53 4.76
C GLU A 96 -2.76 -6.30 4.05
N ALA A 97 -2.20 -5.73 2.98
CA ALA A 97 -1.10 -6.37 2.26
C ALA A 97 0.13 -6.60 3.13
N ALA A 98 0.51 -5.66 4.01
CA ALA A 98 1.65 -5.84 4.90
C ALA A 98 1.48 -7.06 5.82
N VAL A 99 0.29 -7.21 6.41
CA VAL A 99 -0.01 -8.32 7.32
C VAL A 99 -0.17 -9.64 6.56
N VAL A 100 -0.89 -9.63 5.43
CA VAL A 100 -1.13 -10.81 4.59
C VAL A 100 0.16 -11.33 3.96
N CYS A 101 1.03 -10.45 3.46
CA CYS A 101 2.36 -10.85 2.98
C CYS A 101 3.13 -11.60 4.07
N GLY A 102 3.13 -11.08 5.30
CA GLY A 102 3.75 -11.75 6.45
C GLY A 102 3.17 -13.14 6.72
N ALA A 103 1.84 -13.28 6.67
CA ALA A 103 1.16 -14.57 6.86
C ALA A 103 1.50 -15.59 5.76
N ILE A 104 1.45 -15.17 4.49
CA ILE A 104 1.80 -16.01 3.34
C ILE A 104 3.26 -16.50 3.44
N ILE A 105 4.18 -15.59 3.70
CA ILE A 105 5.61 -15.89 3.86
C ILE A 105 5.83 -16.81 5.06
N GLY A 106 5.12 -16.58 6.17
CA GLY A 106 5.12 -17.42 7.36
C GLY A 106 4.50 -18.81 7.18
N GLY A 107 3.84 -19.08 6.05
CA GLY A 107 3.21 -20.37 5.77
C GLY A 107 1.86 -20.57 6.47
N ALA A 108 1.15 -19.48 6.77
CA ALA A 108 -0.23 -19.57 7.24
C ALA A 108 -1.13 -20.22 6.18
N ASP A 109 -2.18 -20.91 6.65
CA ASP A 109 -3.26 -21.36 5.78
C ASP A 109 -4.18 -20.19 5.37
N ASP A 110 -5.10 -20.48 4.45
CA ASP A 110 -6.00 -19.45 3.91
C ASP A 110 -6.96 -18.90 4.98
N GLU A 111 -7.41 -19.74 5.92
CA GLU A 111 -8.27 -19.29 7.01
C GLU A 111 -7.54 -18.28 7.91
N SER A 112 -6.32 -18.60 8.35
CA SER A 112 -5.51 -17.71 9.18
C SER A 112 -5.16 -16.42 8.44
N THR A 113 -4.85 -16.54 7.14
CA THR A 113 -4.55 -15.38 6.27
C THR A 113 -5.74 -14.42 6.20
N GLU A 114 -6.96 -14.93 6.04
CA GLU A 114 -8.16 -14.08 6.00
C GLU A 114 -8.52 -13.48 7.37
N ARG A 115 -8.24 -14.19 8.47
CA ARG A 115 -8.44 -13.63 9.82
C ARG A 115 -7.53 -12.43 10.07
N VAL A 116 -6.25 -12.51 9.69
CA VAL A 116 -5.32 -11.40 9.85
C VAL A 116 -5.59 -10.26 8.86
N ARG A 117 -6.10 -10.57 7.65
CA ARG A 117 -6.60 -9.55 6.71
C ARG A 117 -7.74 -8.74 7.33
N LYS A 118 -8.74 -9.42 7.90
CA LYS A 118 -9.87 -8.74 8.56
C LYS A 118 -9.41 -7.86 9.71
N TYR A 119 -8.47 -8.36 10.53
CA TYR A 119 -7.85 -7.57 11.60
C TYR A 119 -7.18 -6.29 11.05
N ALA A 120 -6.35 -6.42 10.02
CA ALA A 120 -5.66 -5.28 9.40
C ALA A 120 -6.64 -4.27 8.79
N ARG A 121 -7.73 -4.74 8.17
CA ARG A 121 -8.79 -3.88 7.64
C ARG A 121 -9.46 -3.05 8.74
N CYS A 122 -9.79 -3.67 9.87
CA CYS A 122 -10.38 -2.97 11.00
C CYS A 122 -9.43 -1.92 11.59
N ILE A 123 -8.13 -2.22 11.67
CA ILE A 123 -7.13 -1.24 12.14
C ILE A 123 -6.95 -0.10 11.14
N GLY A 124 -6.96 -0.39 9.83
CA GLY A 124 -6.80 0.66 8.83
C GLY A 124 -7.97 1.63 8.74
N LEU A 125 -9.16 1.22 9.20
CA LEU A 125 -10.36 2.05 9.27
C LEU A 125 -10.52 2.76 10.63
N LEU A 126 -9.73 2.40 11.64
CA LEU A 126 -9.76 3.00 12.98
C LEU A 126 -9.17 4.41 12.97
#